data_AF-A0A1I3ZZE2-F1
#
_entry.id   AF-A0A1I3ZZE2-F1
#
_cell.length_a   1.000
_cell.length_b   1.000
_cell.length_c   1.000
_cell.angle_alpha   90.00
_cell.angle_beta   90.00
_cell.angle_gamma   90.00
#
_symmetry.space_group_name_H-M   'P 1'
#
loop_
_entity.id
_entity.type
_entity.pdbx_description
1 polymer ?
#
loop_
_entity_poly.entity_id
_entity_poly.type
_entity_poly.pdbx_seq_one_letter_code
_entity_poly.pdbx_strand_id
1 'polypeptide(L)'
;MAKYFNEDWEKVRDEFYSVKEVFACFDRRDAMLKGYYETEDVPNNHTLEKITIVPRLVVKNEDGNEFWSDHHNSGYGGHGASATVRLLKSVGVYLEGTIKQNSQIYYNVANDELKVSGTKFEVIEQNKYNDLPAVDYYCNPNKNIVAIPKIMDSSDSTLEQLEDFTAFYSRSMLEEIDAVYLYLKDNQAIRKGNYLVAESESSQYKKIYPICILGKNGHELWPEVEEGIDKHNPFASYEVESILSAINFTYFEEQKKNFLERLKEAFTSHNPLTLKLTKVNGRVHIEKIDITKTYI
;
A
#
# COMPACT_ATOMS: atom_id res chain seq x y z
N MET A 1 -23.47 11.01 -12.83
CA MET A 1 -22.02 10.73 -13.03
C MET A 1 -21.90 9.28 -13.40
N ALA A 2 -21.53 9.01 -14.65
CA ALA A 2 -21.33 7.66 -15.17
C ALA A 2 -19.84 7.28 -15.08
N LYS A 3 -19.57 6.00 -14.85
CA LYS A 3 -18.22 5.45 -14.92
C LYS A 3 -18.18 4.36 -16.00
N TYR A 4 -17.27 4.49 -16.94
CA TYR A 4 -17.08 3.56 -18.05
C TYR A 4 -15.77 2.81 -17.84
N PHE A 5 -15.85 1.50 -17.56
CA PHE A 5 -14.66 0.70 -17.26
C PHE A 5 -14.33 -0.25 -18.41
N ASN A 6 -13.12 -0.09 -18.97
CA ASN A 6 -12.61 -0.87 -20.12
C ASN A 6 -13.54 -0.91 -21.35
N GLU A 7 -14.48 0.04 -21.44
CA GLU A 7 -15.28 0.24 -22.63
C GLU A 7 -14.40 0.66 -23.82
N ASP A 8 -14.90 0.41 -25.02
CA ASP A 8 -14.25 0.88 -26.24
C ASP A 8 -14.34 2.41 -26.31
N TRP A 9 -13.19 3.09 -26.22
CA TRP A 9 -13.10 4.55 -26.23
C TRP A 9 -13.87 5.17 -27.40
N GLU A 10 -13.80 4.59 -28.59
CA GLU A 10 -14.45 5.15 -29.78
C GLU A 10 -15.98 5.16 -29.67
N LYS A 11 -16.56 4.30 -28.83
CA LYS A 11 -18.01 4.25 -28.59
C LYS A 11 -18.49 5.24 -27.54
N VAL A 12 -17.61 5.64 -26.62
CA VAL A 12 -17.98 6.47 -25.46
C VAL A 12 -17.36 7.86 -25.52
N ARG A 13 -16.42 8.15 -26.44
CA ARG A 13 -15.71 9.44 -26.53
C ARG A 13 -16.64 10.65 -26.63
N ASP A 14 -17.82 10.48 -27.22
CA ASP A 14 -18.81 11.54 -27.39
C ASP A 14 -19.46 11.94 -26.04
N GLU A 15 -19.28 11.14 -24.99
CA GLU A 15 -19.66 11.50 -23.61
C GLU A 15 -18.58 12.37 -22.93
N PHE A 16 -17.44 12.61 -23.60
CA PHE A 16 -16.25 13.27 -23.04
C PHE A 16 -15.80 14.52 -23.83
N TYR A 17 -16.73 15.24 -24.48
CA TYR A 17 -16.39 16.45 -25.26
C TYR A 17 -15.72 17.59 -24.44
N SER A 18 -15.98 17.67 -23.13
CA SER A 18 -15.37 18.63 -22.21
C SER A 18 -14.47 17.92 -21.20
N VAL A 19 -13.34 17.37 -21.65
CA VAL A 19 -12.37 16.74 -20.74
C VAL A 19 -11.83 17.79 -19.77
N LYS A 20 -11.82 17.45 -18.48
CA LYS A 20 -11.32 18.27 -17.38
C LYS A 20 -9.97 17.77 -16.88
N GLU A 21 -9.80 16.46 -16.81
CA GLU A 21 -8.61 15.84 -16.26
C GLU A 21 -8.27 14.56 -17.03
N VAL A 22 -6.99 14.33 -17.25
CA VAL A 22 -6.48 13.04 -17.68
C VAL A 22 -5.34 12.60 -16.78
N PHE A 23 -5.40 11.35 -16.33
CA PHE A 23 -4.34 10.72 -15.58
C PHE A 23 -3.97 9.39 -16.24
N ALA A 24 -2.72 9.24 -16.66
CA ALA A 24 -2.19 7.99 -17.19
C ALA A 24 -0.98 7.57 -16.36
N CYS A 25 -0.90 6.31 -15.96
CA CYS A 25 0.24 5.79 -15.21
C CYS A 25 0.78 4.51 -15.84
N PHE A 26 2.08 4.29 -15.63
CA PHE A 26 2.67 2.98 -15.85
C PHE A 26 2.40 2.05 -14.67
N ASP A 27 2.54 2.57 -13.45
CA ASP A 27 2.33 1.81 -12.23
C ASP A 27 0.94 2.03 -11.65
N ARG A 28 0.22 0.94 -11.38
CA ARG A 28 -1.13 1.00 -10.78
C ARG A 28 -1.13 1.68 -9.42
N ARG A 29 -0.05 1.61 -8.65
CA ARG A 29 0.02 2.30 -7.34
C ARG A 29 -0.05 3.81 -7.46
N ASP A 30 0.43 4.41 -8.56
CA ASP A 30 0.27 5.85 -8.78
C ASP A 30 -1.23 6.20 -8.88
N ALA A 31 -2.05 5.35 -9.52
CA ALA A 31 -3.51 5.52 -9.57
C ALA A 31 -4.15 5.34 -8.20
N MET A 32 -3.71 4.35 -7.41
CA MET A 32 -4.22 4.16 -6.04
C MET A 32 -3.97 5.39 -5.17
N LEU A 33 -2.76 5.96 -5.20
CA LEU A 33 -2.40 7.18 -4.46
C LEU A 33 -3.21 8.41 -4.89
N LYS A 34 -3.78 8.40 -6.10
CA LYS A 34 -4.69 9.43 -6.60
C LYS A 34 -6.16 9.16 -6.29
N GLY A 35 -6.47 8.04 -5.62
CA GLY A 35 -7.84 7.63 -5.32
C GLY A 35 -8.57 6.95 -6.47
N TYR A 36 -7.86 6.60 -7.55
CA TYR A 36 -8.44 5.90 -8.70
C TYR A 36 -8.39 4.39 -8.49
N TYR A 37 -9.41 3.86 -7.81
CA TYR A 37 -9.61 2.43 -7.62
C TYR A 37 -11.07 2.11 -7.28
N GLU A 38 -11.50 0.87 -7.55
CA GLU A 38 -12.77 0.35 -7.02
C GLU A 38 -12.52 -0.73 -5.99
N THR A 39 -13.52 -0.88 -5.13
CA THR A 39 -13.48 -1.77 -3.98
C THR A 39 -14.68 -2.70 -3.99
N GLU A 40 -14.46 -3.88 -3.45
CA GLU A 40 -15.53 -4.84 -3.16
C GLU A 40 -15.49 -5.21 -1.68
N ASP A 41 -16.67 -5.44 -1.10
CA ASP A 41 -16.78 -5.92 0.27
C ASP A 41 -16.07 -7.27 0.39
N VAL A 42 -15.22 -7.40 1.40
CA VAL A 42 -14.62 -8.69 1.75
C VAL A 42 -15.64 -9.44 2.61
N PRO A 43 -16.12 -10.63 2.17
CA PRO A 43 -17.07 -11.40 2.95
C PRO A 43 -16.55 -11.63 4.37
N ASN A 44 -17.40 -11.36 5.36
CA ASN A 44 -17.13 -11.56 6.79
C ASN A 44 -15.98 -10.71 7.38
N ASN A 45 -15.42 -9.75 6.63
CA ASN A 45 -14.50 -8.74 7.15
C ASN A 45 -15.17 -7.36 7.12
N HIS A 46 -15.55 -6.86 8.29
CA HIS A 46 -16.25 -5.57 8.41
C HIS A 46 -15.32 -4.36 8.45
N THR A 47 -14.01 -4.56 8.37
CA THR A 47 -13.02 -3.48 8.57
C THR A 47 -12.25 -3.11 7.31
N LEU A 48 -12.30 -3.93 6.24
CA LEU A 48 -11.58 -3.66 5.00
C LEU A 48 -12.42 -4.01 3.77
N GLU A 49 -12.32 -3.18 2.74
CA GLU A 49 -12.80 -3.50 1.39
C GLU A 49 -11.59 -3.86 0.52
N LYS A 50 -11.72 -4.86 -0.35
CA LYS A 50 -10.63 -5.28 -1.23
C LYS A 50 -10.58 -4.36 -2.44
N ILE A 51 -9.39 -3.88 -2.79
CA ILE A 51 -9.20 -3.14 -4.04
C ILE A 51 -9.15 -4.14 -5.20
N THR A 52 -10.14 -4.08 -6.09
CA THR A 52 -10.31 -5.05 -7.19
C THR A 52 -9.94 -4.47 -8.55
N ILE A 53 -10.17 -3.17 -8.73
CA ILE A 53 -9.93 -2.48 -10.00
C ILE A 53 -9.02 -1.28 -9.75
N VAL A 54 -7.94 -1.18 -10.53
CA VAL A 54 -7.03 -0.04 -10.51
C VAL A 54 -6.63 0.30 -11.95
N PRO A 55 -7.22 1.35 -12.56
CA PRO A 55 -6.98 1.68 -13.95
C PRO A 55 -5.55 2.17 -14.17
N ARG A 56 -5.10 2.10 -15.42
CA ARG A 56 -3.84 2.70 -15.88
C ARG A 56 -4.07 4.02 -16.63
N LEU A 57 -5.31 4.30 -17.01
CA LEU A 57 -5.74 5.56 -17.59
C LEU A 57 -7.10 5.94 -17.00
N VAL A 58 -7.23 7.21 -16.61
CA VAL A 58 -8.47 7.85 -16.21
C VAL A 58 -8.65 9.12 -17.02
N VAL A 59 -9.80 9.28 -17.66
CA VAL A 59 -10.24 10.54 -18.27
C VAL A 59 -11.50 10.99 -17.55
N LYS A 60 -11.53 12.25 -17.12
CA LYS A 60 -12.66 12.85 -16.44
C LYS A 60 -13.15 14.05 -17.21
N ASN A 61 -14.46 14.16 -17.43
CA ASN A 61 -15.07 15.33 -18.05
C ASN A 61 -15.57 16.34 -16.99
N GLU A 62 -16.04 17.51 -17.43
CA GLU A 62 -16.60 18.55 -16.55
C GLU A 62 -17.88 18.10 -15.83
N ASP A 63 -18.66 17.21 -16.43
CA ASP A 63 -19.89 16.62 -15.83
C ASP A 63 -19.60 15.56 -14.75
N GLY A 64 -18.32 15.25 -14.52
CA GLY A 64 -17.87 14.25 -13.56
C GLY A 64 -18.01 12.80 -14.03
N ASN A 65 -18.26 12.56 -15.33
CA ASN A 65 -18.14 11.24 -15.92
C ASN A 65 -16.67 10.83 -15.99
N GLU A 66 -16.41 9.55 -15.78
CA GLU A 66 -15.06 9.00 -15.76
C GLU A 66 -14.94 7.81 -16.70
N PHE A 67 -13.90 7.80 -17.53
CA PHE A 67 -13.49 6.67 -18.35
C PHE A 67 -12.24 6.07 -17.75
N TRP A 68 -12.30 4.80 -17.36
CA TRP A 68 -11.25 4.06 -16.69
C TRP A 68 -10.78 2.94 -17.60
N SER A 69 -9.47 2.83 -17.86
CA SER A 69 -8.93 1.80 -18.74
C SER A 69 -7.64 1.17 -18.21
N ASP A 70 -7.57 -0.16 -18.30
CA ASP A 70 -6.37 -0.97 -18.06
C ASP A 70 -5.53 -1.17 -19.32
N HIS A 71 -6.13 -1.00 -20.50
CA HIS A 71 -5.52 -1.25 -21.80
C HIS A 71 -4.63 -0.10 -22.29
N HIS A 72 -4.77 1.08 -21.67
CA HIS A 72 -4.00 2.27 -21.99
C HIS A 72 -2.98 2.51 -20.88
N ASN A 73 -1.69 2.47 -21.23
CA ASN A 73 -0.59 2.70 -20.29
C ASN A 73 0.53 3.52 -20.93
N SER A 74 1.51 3.94 -20.14
CA SER A 74 2.67 4.73 -20.62
C SER A 74 3.78 3.90 -21.28
N GLY A 75 3.45 2.73 -21.86
CA GLY A 75 4.36 1.85 -22.60
C GLY A 75 5.04 0.77 -21.74
N TYR A 76 5.38 -0.37 -22.36
CA TYR A 76 6.14 -1.47 -21.76
C TYR A 76 7.03 -2.14 -22.82
N GLY A 77 8.25 -2.57 -22.47
CA GLY A 77 9.04 -3.54 -23.25
C GLY A 77 9.18 -3.24 -24.75
N GLY A 78 9.72 -2.06 -25.10
CA GLY A 78 9.96 -1.69 -26.50
C GLY A 78 8.72 -1.30 -27.32
N HIS A 79 7.51 -1.49 -26.78
CA HIS A 79 6.26 -1.01 -27.38
C HIS A 79 5.89 0.34 -26.76
N GLY A 80 5.86 1.38 -27.58
CA GLY A 80 5.52 2.74 -27.15
C GLY A 80 4.06 2.87 -26.70
N ALA A 81 3.75 3.95 -25.98
CA ALA A 81 2.43 4.29 -25.45
C ALA A 81 1.39 4.67 -26.55
N SER A 82 1.42 4.02 -27.71
CA SER A 82 0.73 4.47 -28.92
C SER A 82 -0.79 4.54 -28.79
N ALA A 83 -1.42 3.59 -28.08
CA ALA A 83 -2.85 3.61 -27.81
C ALA A 83 -3.22 4.81 -26.91
N THR A 84 -2.47 5.00 -25.82
CA THR A 84 -2.61 6.13 -24.91
C THR A 84 -2.41 7.46 -25.64
N VAL A 85 -1.40 7.59 -26.50
CA VAL A 85 -1.16 8.78 -27.32
C VAL A 85 -2.34 9.06 -28.24
N ARG A 86 -2.91 8.05 -28.91
CA ARG A 86 -4.06 8.24 -29.80
C ARG A 86 -5.27 8.76 -29.03
N LEU A 87 -5.56 8.16 -27.88
CA LEU A 87 -6.66 8.59 -27.02
C LEU A 87 -6.44 10.02 -26.54
N LEU A 88 -5.25 10.34 -26.02
CA LEU A 88 -4.89 11.68 -25.56
C LEU A 88 -5.04 12.74 -26.67
N LYS A 89 -4.60 12.42 -27.90
CA LYS A 89 -4.82 13.29 -29.07
C LYS A 89 -6.31 13.50 -29.36
N SER A 90 -7.14 12.46 -29.22
CA SER A 90 -8.58 12.55 -29.49
C SER A 90 -9.31 13.45 -28.50
N VAL A 91 -8.80 13.59 -27.27
CA VAL A 91 -9.33 14.51 -26.24
C VAL A 91 -8.64 15.88 -26.25
N GLY A 92 -7.87 16.19 -27.29
CA GLY A 92 -7.20 17.49 -27.44
C GLY A 92 -5.90 17.65 -26.64
N VAL A 93 -5.38 16.58 -26.03
CA VAL A 93 -4.09 16.62 -25.31
C VAL A 93 -2.97 16.25 -26.28
N TYR A 94 -2.16 17.23 -26.69
CA TYR A 94 -1.04 17.02 -27.61
C TYR A 94 0.29 16.80 -26.87
N LEU A 95 0.90 15.63 -27.07
CA LEU A 95 2.07 15.16 -26.29
C LEU A 95 3.21 14.62 -27.16
N GLU A 96 3.49 15.28 -28.29
CA GLU A 96 4.53 14.78 -29.20
C GLU A 96 5.90 14.68 -28.48
N GLY A 97 6.47 13.47 -28.48
CA GLY A 97 7.76 13.17 -27.83
C GLY A 97 7.77 13.27 -26.30
N THR A 98 6.64 13.56 -25.64
CA THR A 98 6.61 13.84 -24.19
C THR A 98 6.37 12.59 -23.35
N ILE A 99 5.60 11.62 -23.85
CA ILE A 99 5.34 10.36 -23.14
C ILE A 99 6.57 9.46 -23.22
N LYS A 100 7.38 9.50 -22.18
CA LYS A 100 8.52 8.59 -21.99
C LYS A 100 8.01 7.25 -21.46
N GLN A 101 8.76 6.17 -21.71
CA GLN A 101 8.51 4.88 -21.05
C GLN A 101 8.49 5.08 -19.54
N ASN A 102 7.66 4.29 -18.84
CA ASN A 102 7.54 4.31 -17.38
C ASN A 102 7.16 5.68 -16.77
N SER A 103 6.50 6.54 -17.54
CA SER A 103 6.03 7.83 -17.02
C SER A 103 4.63 7.75 -16.42
N GLN A 104 4.35 8.67 -15.51
CA GLN A 104 2.99 9.08 -15.20
C GLN A 104 2.73 10.44 -15.86
N ILE A 105 1.51 10.60 -16.34
CA ILE A 105 1.03 11.79 -17.01
C ILE A 105 -0.18 12.27 -16.22
N TYR A 106 -0.14 13.51 -15.82
CA TYR A 106 -1.27 14.21 -15.26
C TYR A 106 -1.51 15.46 -16.08
N TYR A 107 -2.70 15.58 -16.66
CA TYR A 107 -3.12 16.74 -17.42
C TYR A 107 -4.37 17.33 -16.78
N ASN A 108 -4.30 18.59 -16.36
CA ASN A 108 -5.44 19.36 -15.90
C ASN A 108 -5.82 20.37 -16.98
N VAL A 109 -6.96 20.13 -17.64
CA VAL A 109 -7.40 20.92 -18.79
C VAL A 109 -7.82 22.32 -18.38
N ALA A 110 -8.44 22.48 -17.20
CA ALA A 110 -8.91 23.77 -16.71
C ALA A 110 -7.77 24.80 -16.55
N ASN A 111 -6.55 24.33 -16.32
CA ASN A 111 -5.36 25.16 -16.13
C ASN A 111 -4.35 25.04 -17.28
N ASP A 112 -4.67 24.27 -18.33
CA ASP A 112 -3.75 23.82 -19.38
C ASP A 112 -2.40 23.32 -18.82
N GLU A 113 -2.46 22.60 -17.69
CA GLU A 113 -1.27 22.19 -16.96
C GLU A 113 -0.98 20.71 -17.25
N LEU A 114 0.04 20.49 -18.09
CA LEU A 114 0.61 19.18 -18.33
C LEU A 114 1.79 18.91 -17.40
N LYS A 115 1.68 17.84 -16.61
CA LYS A 115 2.77 17.28 -15.84
C LYS A 115 3.08 15.89 -16.34
N VAL A 116 4.30 15.71 -16.82
CA VAL A 116 4.87 14.39 -17.09
C VAL A 116 6.02 14.18 -16.13
N SER A 117 5.91 13.14 -15.31
CA SER A 117 6.96 12.73 -14.38
C SER A 117 7.28 11.26 -14.58
N GLY A 118 8.45 10.83 -14.14
CA GLY A 118 8.68 9.40 -13.94
C GLY A 118 7.68 8.87 -12.93
N THR A 119 7.35 7.57 -13.00
CA THR A 119 6.57 7.00 -11.90
C THR A 119 7.37 7.15 -10.61
N LYS A 120 6.68 7.29 -9.47
CA LYS A 120 7.37 7.27 -8.17
C LYS A 120 8.13 5.96 -7.96
N PHE A 121 7.80 4.94 -8.75
CA PHE A 121 8.30 3.57 -8.68
C PHE A 121 9.38 3.26 -9.73
N GLU A 122 9.66 4.17 -10.68
CA GLU A 122 10.67 4.03 -11.76
C GLU A 122 12.09 4.18 -11.20
N VAL A 123 12.27 5.04 -10.19
CA VAL A 123 13.57 5.37 -9.59
C VAL A 123 14.14 4.22 -8.74
N ILE A 124 13.40 3.11 -8.54
CA ILE A 124 13.81 1.98 -7.69
C ILE A 124 14.34 0.77 -8.51
N GLU A 125 14.71 1.04 -9.77
CA GLU A 125 15.52 0.26 -10.74
C GLU A 125 15.13 -1.18 -11.15
N GLN A 126 14.92 -1.26 -12.47
CA GLN A 126 14.98 -2.30 -13.52
C GLN A 126 15.32 -3.79 -13.28
N ASN A 127 15.69 -4.27 -12.09
CA ASN A 127 16.02 -5.70 -11.90
C ASN A 127 15.38 -6.37 -10.67
N LYS A 128 14.72 -5.65 -9.77
CA LYS A 128 14.15 -6.24 -8.53
C LYS A 128 12.66 -6.61 -8.58
N TYR A 129 11.93 -6.22 -9.62
CA TYR A 129 10.47 -6.44 -9.67
C TYR A 129 10.04 -7.89 -9.84
N ASN A 130 10.87 -8.73 -10.46
CA ASN A 130 10.53 -10.14 -10.66
C ASN A 130 10.56 -10.94 -9.34
N ASP A 131 11.23 -10.41 -8.32
CA ASP A 131 11.42 -11.09 -7.03
C ASP A 131 10.59 -10.47 -5.90
N LEU A 132 9.85 -9.38 -6.15
CA LEU A 132 8.95 -8.84 -5.13
C LEU A 132 7.72 -9.74 -4.95
N PRO A 133 7.23 -9.92 -3.70
CA PRO A 133 6.06 -10.72 -3.44
C PRO A 133 4.84 -10.14 -4.15
N ALA A 134 3.89 -11.01 -4.51
CA ALA A 134 2.57 -10.55 -4.91
C ALA A 134 1.95 -9.76 -3.74
N VAL A 135 1.10 -8.77 -4.03
CA VAL A 135 0.53 -7.91 -2.98
C VAL A 135 -0.97 -7.84 -3.16
N ASP A 136 -1.71 -8.09 -2.09
CA ASP A 136 -3.11 -7.71 -2.03
C ASP A 136 -3.25 -6.31 -1.45
N TYR A 137 -4.08 -5.51 -2.09
CA TYR A 137 -4.42 -4.16 -1.64
C TYR A 137 -5.85 -4.13 -1.15
N TYR A 138 -6.05 -3.47 -0.02
CA TYR A 138 -7.34 -3.21 0.60
C TYR A 138 -7.44 -1.71 0.89
N CYS A 139 -8.63 -1.25 1.23
CA CYS A 139 -8.81 0.05 1.87
C CYS A 139 -9.56 -0.08 3.19
N ASN A 140 -9.14 0.72 4.17
CA ASN A 140 -9.85 0.86 5.42
C ASN A 140 -11.04 1.85 5.29
N PRO A 141 -11.90 2.01 6.31
CA PRO A 141 -13.08 2.88 6.25
C PRO A 141 -12.75 4.37 5.99
N ASN A 142 -11.50 4.78 6.25
CA ASN A 142 -11.01 6.13 5.98
C ASN A 142 -10.44 6.28 4.56
N LYS A 143 -10.60 5.26 3.69
CA LYS A 143 -10.05 5.19 2.32
C LYS A 143 -8.52 5.23 2.26
N ASN A 144 -7.85 4.85 3.34
CA ASN A 144 -6.41 4.61 3.32
C ASN A 144 -6.11 3.21 2.78
N ILE A 145 -5.06 3.11 1.97
CA ILE A 145 -4.61 1.85 1.37
C ILE A 145 -3.92 1.01 2.45
N VAL A 146 -4.28 -0.27 2.49
CA VAL A 146 -3.63 -1.31 3.29
C VAL A 146 -3.02 -2.33 2.33
N ALA A 147 -1.70 -2.48 2.38
CA ALA A 147 -0.98 -3.48 1.58
C ALA A 147 -0.64 -4.71 2.42
N ILE A 148 -0.85 -5.88 1.84
CA ILE A 148 -0.57 -7.18 2.46
C ILE A 148 0.28 -7.98 1.47
N PRO A 149 1.60 -8.13 1.69
CA PRO A 149 2.44 -8.96 0.85
C PRO A 149 2.05 -10.44 1.00
N LYS A 150 1.98 -11.14 -0.12
CA LYS A 150 1.84 -12.58 -0.23
C LYS A 150 3.21 -13.18 -0.45
N ILE A 151 3.81 -13.63 0.63
CA ILE A 151 5.07 -14.39 0.58
C ILE A 151 4.72 -15.77 -0.01
N MET A 152 5.34 -16.14 -1.13
CA MET A 152 5.15 -17.48 -1.71
C MET A 152 6.11 -18.46 -1.05
N ASP A 153 5.60 -19.64 -0.74
CA ASP A 153 6.14 -20.66 0.18
C ASP A 153 7.38 -21.41 -0.36
N SER A 154 8.29 -20.73 -1.06
CA SER A 154 9.44 -21.37 -1.71
C SER A 154 10.78 -20.73 -1.35
N SER A 155 11.49 -21.35 -0.40
CA SER A 155 12.92 -21.21 -0.08
C SER A 155 13.37 -20.00 0.76
N ASP A 156 14.62 -20.06 1.24
CA ASP A 156 15.33 -19.07 2.08
C ASP A 156 15.26 -17.59 1.58
N SER A 157 14.74 -17.36 0.36
CA SER A 157 14.52 -16.03 -0.22
C SER A 157 13.28 -15.31 0.33
N THR A 158 12.37 -15.97 1.06
CA THR A 158 11.11 -15.36 1.53
C THR A 158 11.31 -14.12 2.41
N LEU A 159 12.31 -14.17 3.30
CA LEU A 159 12.59 -13.03 4.18
C LEU A 159 13.26 -11.87 3.45
N GLU A 160 14.21 -12.15 2.56
CA GLU A 160 14.83 -11.11 1.72
C GLU A 160 13.77 -10.40 0.87
N GLN A 161 12.82 -11.15 0.32
CA GLN A 161 11.67 -10.60 -0.41
C GLN A 161 10.78 -9.73 0.48
N LEU A 162 10.51 -10.16 1.71
CA LEU A 162 9.73 -9.37 2.67
C LEU A 162 10.46 -8.09 3.07
N GLU A 163 11.77 -8.15 3.30
CA GLU A 163 12.63 -7.00 3.60
C GLU A 163 12.65 -6.00 2.45
N ASP A 164 12.97 -6.47 1.23
CA ASP A 164 13.02 -5.65 0.03
C ASP A 164 11.67 -5.00 -0.25
N PHE A 165 10.58 -5.76 -0.12
CA PHE A 165 9.23 -5.24 -0.27
C PHE A 165 8.90 -4.20 0.79
N THR A 166 9.21 -4.49 2.05
CA THR A 166 8.94 -3.58 3.17
C THR A 166 9.68 -2.25 2.99
N ALA A 167 10.97 -2.30 2.62
CA ALA A 167 11.78 -1.12 2.33
C ALA A 167 11.26 -0.35 1.11
N PHE A 168 10.86 -1.05 0.05
CA PHE A 168 10.28 -0.47 -1.15
C PHE A 168 8.94 0.22 -0.86
N TYR A 169 7.99 -0.49 -0.26
CA TYR A 169 6.64 0.00 -0.01
C TYR A 169 6.65 1.19 0.96
N SER A 170 7.47 1.11 2.01
CA SER A 170 7.59 2.20 2.98
C SER A 170 8.08 3.51 2.34
N ARG A 171 9.06 3.43 1.44
CA ARG A 171 9.59 4.63 0.74
C ARG A 171 8.63 5.17 -0.33
N SER A 172 7.88 4.29 -0.98
CA SER A 172 7.11 4.65 -2.16
C SER A 172 5.65 4.96 -1.87
N MET A 173 5.03 4.29 -0.88
CA MET A 173 3.60 4.38 -0.57
C MET A 173 3.30 5.03 0.78
N LEU A 174 4.17 4.93 1.78
CA LEU A 174 3.88 5.44 3.14
C LEU A 174 4.33 6.89 3.39
N GLU A 175 5.00 7.53 2.42
CA GLU A 175 5.70 8.82 2.55
C GLU A 175 6.78 8.80 3.64
N GLU A 176 6.37 8.94 4.89
CA GLU A 176 7.18 8.81 6.10
C GLU A 176 6.42 7.95 7.10
N ILE A 177 7.14 7.09 7.82
CA ILE A 177 6.51 6.22 8.82
C ILE A 177 6.14 7.04 10.05
N ASP A 178 4.86 7.04 10.40
CA ASP A 178 4.35 7.62 11.64
C ASP A 178 4.65 6.69 12.82
N ALA A 179 4.27 5.42 12.67
CA ALA A 179 4.41 4.44 13.74
C ALA A 179 4.51 3.00 13.21
N VAL A 180 5.13 2.13 14.01
CA VAL A 180 5.01 0.68 13.87
C VAL A 180 4.32 0.12 15.10
N TYR A 181 3.25 -0.63 14.90
CA TYR A 181 2.51 -1.31 15.95
C TYR A 181 2.89 -2.78 15.99
N LEU A 182 3.26 -3.28 17.17
CA LEU A 182 3.49 -4.69 17.44
C LEU A 182 2.42 -5.19 18.40
N TYR A 183 1.54 -6.07 17.92
CA TYR A 183 0.46 -6.67 18.69
C TYR A 183 0.95 -7.95 19.35
N LEU A 184 1.13 -7.92 20.68
CA LEU A 184 1.67 -9.06 21.42
C LEU A 184 0.64 -10.16 21.68
N LYS A 185 -0.62 -9.94 21.28
CA LYS A 185 -1.73 -10.88 21.36
C LYS A 185 -2.69 -10.68 20.18
N ASP A 186 -3.16 -11.77 19.62
CA ASP A 186 -4.13 -11.83 18.52
C ASP A 186 -5.36 -10.94 18.73
N ASN A 187 -5.93 -10.98 19.93
CA ASN A 187 -7.13 -10.22 20.24
C ASN A 187 -6.95 -8.70 20.12
N GLN A 188 -5.71 -8.19 20.14
CA GLN A 188 -5.42 -6.77 19.95
C GLN A 188 -5.41 -6.40 18.47
N ALA A 189 -4.72 -7.18 17.66
CA ALA A 189 -4.75 -7.05 16.21
C ALA A 189 -6.19 -7.13 15.71
N ILE A 190 -6.98 -8.09 16.23
CA ILE A 190 -8.41 -8.22 15.92
C ILE A 190 -9.21 -6.97 16.32
N ARG A 191 -9.00 -6.44 17.53
CA ARG A 191 -9.69 -5.22 18.00
C ARG A 191 -9.34 -3.98 17.17
N LYS A 192 -8.14 -3.93 16.61
CA LYS A 192 -7.67 -2.85 15.75
C LYS A 192 -8.02 -3.06 14.27
N GLY A 193 -8.58 -4.21 13.91
CA GLY A 193 -8.94 -4.54 12.53
C GLY A 193 -7.80 -5.13 11.70
N ASN A 194 -6.64 -5.41 12.29
CA ASN A 194 -5.46 -5.98 11.64
C ASN A 194 -5.58 -7.51 11.47
N TYR A 195 -6.63 -7.93 10.77
CA TYR A 195 -6.89 -9.32 10.43
C TYR A 195 -7.70 -9.40 9.13
N LEU A 196 -7.60 -10.56 8.46
CA LEU A 196 -8.51 -10.96 7.40
C LEU A 196 -9.28 -12.20 7.85
N VAL A 197 -10.52 -12.33 7.40
CA VAL A 197 -11.24 -13.61 7.50
C VAL A 197 -10.88 -14.42 6.26
N ALA A 198 -10.29 -15.59 6.47
CA ALA A 198 -9.96 -16.55 5.43
C ALA A 198 -10.94 -17.73 5.51
N GLU A 199 -11.34 -18.23 4.35
CA GLU A 199 -12.15 -19.43 4.24
C GLU A 199 -11.25 -20.62 3.88
N SER A 200 -11.42 -21.72 4.60
CA SER A 200 -10.93 -23.04 4.20
C SER A 200 -12.12 -23.94 3.88
N GLU A 201 -11.90 -25.06 3.20
CA GLU A 201 -12.96 -26.03 2.83
C GLU A 201 -13.82 -26.50 4.02
N SER A 202 -13.33 -26.38 5.25
CA SER A 202 -13.98 -26.92 6.46
C SER A 202 -14.24 -25.89 7.56
N SER A 203 -13.70 -24.67 7.47
CA SER A 203 -13.89 -23.65 8.51
C SER A 203 -13.52 -22.24 8.05
N GLN A 204 -14.15 -21.24 8.68
CA GLN A 204 -13.70 -19.85 8.61
C GLN A 204 -12.70 -19.61 9.76
N TYR A 205 -11.55 -19.03 9.44
CA TYR A 205 -10.56 -18.63 10.44
C TYR A 205 -10.09 -17.20 10.20
N LYS A 206 -9.52 -16.58 11.23
CA LYS A 206 -8.95 -15.23 11.12
C LYS A 206 -7.45 -15.35 10.90
N LYS A 207 -6.97 -14.85 9.75
CA LYS A 207 -5.56 -14.60 9.52
C LYS A 207 -5.19 -13.27 10.17
N ILE A 208 -4.33 -13.32 11.17
CA ILE A 208 -4.00 -12.18 12.03
C ILE A 208 -2.66 -11.60 11.60
N TYR A 209 -2.58 -10.27 11.54
CA TYR A 209 -1.35 -9.56 11.20
C TYR A 209 -0.81 -8.87 12.45
N PRO A 210 0.25 -9.41 13.08
CA PRO A 210 0.71 -8.92 14.37
C PRO A 210 1.56 -7.64 14.27
N ILE A 211 1.94 -7.23 13.04
CA ILE A 211 2.65 -5.99 12.76
C ILE A 211 1.79 -5.09 11.86
N CYS A 212 1.74 -3.80 12.18
CA CYS A 212 1.24 -2.78 11.27
C CYS A 212 2.25 -1.62 11.19
N ILE A 213 2.70 -1.31 9.98
CA ILE A 213 3.53 -0.14 9.68
C ILE A 213 2.61 0.94 9.12
N LEU A 214 2.44 2.04 9.86
CA LEU A 214 1.57 3.16 9.52
C LEU A 214 2.39 4.32 8.95
N GLY A 215 2.03 4.76 7.75
CA GLY A 215 2.52 6.00 7.15
C GLY A 215 1.82 7.24 7.70
N LYS A 216 2.47 8.41 7.64
CA LYS A 216 1.87 9.70 7.99
C LYS A 216 0.69 10.08 7.10
N ASN A 217 0.65 9.55 5.90
CA ASN A 217 -0.50 9.66 4.98
C ASN A 217 -1.66 8.70 5.34
N GLY A 218 -1.53 7.95 6.44
CA GLY A 218 -2.56 7.04 6.94
C GLY A 218 -2.59 5.67 6.25
N HIS A 219 -1.78 5.45 5.21
CA HIS A 219 -1.65 4.15 4.56
C HIS A 219 -0.90 3.15 5.46
N GLU A 220 -1.18 1.87 5.26
CA GLU A 220 -0.67 0.80 6.13
C GLU A 220 0.00 -0.30 5.30
N LEU A 221 1.01 -0.93 5.90
CA LEU A 221 1.61 -2.18 5.46
C LEU A 221 1.47 -3.20 6.59
N TRP A 222 0.86 -4.34 6.30
CA TRP A 222 0.70 -5.44 7.25
C TRP A 222 1.56 -6.62 6.77
N PRO A 223 2.83 -6.68 7.17
CA PRO A 223 3.68 -7.80 6.80
C PRO A 223 3.19 -9.06 7.49
N GLU A 224 3.26 -10.18 6.76
CA GLU A 224 3.04 -11.50 7.31
C GLU A 224 4.28 -11.94 8.08
N VAL A 225 4.08 -12.52 9.27
CA VAL A 225 5.12 -13.02 10.16
C VAL A 225 4.71 -14.44 10.52
N GLU A 226 5.43 -15.44 10.04
CA GLU A 226 5.03 -16.84 10.12
C GLU A 226 5.07 -17.36 11.56
N GLU A 227 6.13 -17.02 12.30
CA GLU A 227 6.32 -17.49 13.68
C GLU A 227 5.53 -16.66 14.71
N GLY A 228 4.87 -15.60 14.26
CA GLY A 228 4.22 -14.61 15.11
C GLY A 228 5.23 -13.79 15.94
N ILE A 229 4.74 -13.06 16.94
CA ILE A 229 5.57 -12.22 17.81
C ILE A 229 5.68 -12.86 19.19
N ASP A 230 6.92 -13.12 19.65
CA ASP A 230 7.16 -13.55 21.02
C ASP A 230 6.75 -12.44 22.00
N LYS A 231 5.72 -12.69 22.80
CA LYS A 231 5.22 -11.76 23.82
C LYS A 231 6.27 -11.36 24.87
N HIS A 232 7.26 -12.21 25.16
CA HIS A 232 8.29 -11.95 26.16
C HIS A 232 9.50 -11.21 25.59
N ASN A 233 9.81 -11.46 24.33
CA ASN A 233 10.82 -10.74 23.59
C ASN A 233 10.36 -10.50 22.14
N PRO A 234 9.56 -9.44 21.89
CA PRO A 234 9.00 -9.15 20.56
C PRO A 234 10.06 -8.93 19.48
N PHE A 235 11.29 -8.69 19.92
CA PHE A 235 12.47 -8.41 19.13
C PHE A 235 13.44 -9.60 19.02
N ALA A 236 13.00 -10.79 19.43
CA ALA A 236 13.75 -12.04 19.24
C ALA A 236 13.51 -12.66 17.86
N SER A 237 12.33 -12.43 17.26
CA SER A 237 12.01 -12.96 15.93
C SER A 237 12.87 -12.24 14.89
N TYR A 238 13.57 -13.04 14.09
CA TYR A 238 14.39 -12.55 12.99
C TYR A 238 13.53 -11.78 11.98
N GLU A 239 12.31 -12.23 11.70
CA GLU A 239 11.35 -11.55 10.83
C GLU A 239 11.03 -10.13 11.33
N VAL A 240 10.76 -9.98 12.64
CA VAL A 240 10.48 -8.65 13.23
C VAL A 240 11.70 -7.74 13.12
N GLU A 241 12.89 -8.25 13.41
CA GLU A 241 14.14 -7.48 13.33
C GLU A 241 14.44 -7.03 11.89
N SER A 242 14.26 -7.93 10.93
CA SER A 242 14.38 -7.69 9.50
C SER A 242 13.42 -6.62 8.99
N ILE A 243 12.13 -6.73 9.32
CA ILE A 243 11.11 -5.73 8.95
C ILE A 243 11.46 -4.36 9.53
N LEU A 244 11.84 -4.28 10.81
CA LEU A 244 12.21 -3.03 11.46
C LEU A 244 13.50 -2.43 10.87
N SER A 245 14.45 -3.28 10.48
CA SER A 245 15.70 -2.86 9.83
C SER A 245 15.45 -2.30 8.43
N ALA A 246 14.59 -2.96 7.64
CA ALA A 246 14.20 -2.54 6.30
C ALA A 246 13.61 -1.11 6.26
N ILE A 247 13.01 -0.67 7.36
CA ILE A 247 12.43 0.67 7.51
C ILE A 247 13.27 1.65 8.33
N ASN A 248 14.52 1.28 8.69
CA ASN A 248 15.40 2.07 9.54
C ASN A 248 14.81 2.39 10.93
N PHE A 249 14.05 1.46 11.50
CA PHE A 249 13.63 1.44 12.91
C PHE A 249 14.57 0.53 13.73
N THR A 250 15.87 0.63 13.47
CA THR A 250 16.89 -0.02 14.29
C THR A 250 16.95 0.64 15.67
N TYR A 251 16.83 -0.18 16.70
CA TYR A 251 16.95 0.22 18.11
C TYR A 251 18.31 -0.25 18.63
N PHE A 252 18.93 0.51 19.53
CA PHE A 252 20.25 0.14 20.06
C PHE A 252 20.14 -1.01 21.07
N GLU A 253 21.15 -1.89 21.14
CA GLU A 253 21.19 -3.02 22.11
C GLU A 253 20.96 -2.58 23.56
N GLU A 254 21.50 -1.42 23.95
CA GLU A 254 21.27 -0.86 25.28
C GLU A 254 19.80 -0.44 25.51
N GLN A 255 19.14 0.09 24.47
CA GLN A 255 17.71 0.41 24.51
C GLN A 255 16.88 -0.87 24.56
N LYS A 256 17.27 -1.91 23.79
CA LYS A 256 16.66 -3.25 23.79
C LYS A 256 16.68 -3.83 25.20
N LYS A 257 17.85 -3.89 25.84
CA LYS A 257 18.02 -4.47 27.17
C LYS A 257 17.23 -3.72 28.23
N ASN A 258 17.37 -2.40 28.31
CA ASN A 258 16.63 -1.57 29.27
C ASN A 258 15.11 -1.69 29.05
N PHE A 259 14.67 -1.79 27.80
CA PHE A 259 13.27 -2.00 27.46
C PHE A 259 12.76 -3.40 27.83
N LEU A 260 13.53 -4.46 27.54
CA LEU A 260 13.16 -5.83 27.90
C LEU A 260 13.08 -6.01 29.41
N GLU A 261 13.94 -5.35 30.18
CA GLU A 261 13.86 -5.32 31.65
C GLU A 261 12.57 -4.62 32.12
N ARG A 262 12.24 -3.45 31.57
CA ARG A 262 10.98 -2.75 31.86
C ARG A 262 9.74 -3.52 31.42
N LEU A 263 9.81 -4.25 30.30
CA LEU A 263 8.74 -5.15 29.86
C LEU A 263 8.54 -6.27 30.86
N LYS A 264 9.62 -6.93 31.31
CA LYS A 264 9.56 -7.98 32.34
C LYS A 264 8.90 -7.48 33.63
N GLU A 265 9.22 -6.26 34.06
CA GLU A 265 8.57 -5.59 35.22
C GLU A 265 7.09 -5.20 34.95
N ALA A 266 6.73 -4.89 33.70
CA ALA A 266 5.35 -4.60 33.33
C ALA A 266 4.50 -5.87 33.24
N PHE A 267 5.07 -7.00 32.80
CA PHE A 267 4.39 -8.31 32.74
C PHE A 267 4.03 -8.86 34.13
N THR A 268 4.74 -8.44 35.19
CA THR A 268 4.41 -8.80 36.57
C THR A 268 3.32 -7.93 37.20
N SER A 269 2.99 -6.77 36.63
CA SER A 269 2.04 -5.82 37.21
C SER A 269 0.76 -5.65 36.39
N HIS A 270 0.81 -5.44 35.06
CA HIS A 270 -0.33 -5.39 34.13
C HIS A 270 0.19 -5.66 32.69
N ASN A 271 -0.24 -6.74 32.04
CA ASN A 271 0.24 -7.17 30.71
C ASN A 271 0.18 -6.05 29.65
N PRO A 272 1.30 -5.56 29.09
CA PRO A 272 1.28 -4.78 27.86
C PRO A 272 0.69 -5.63 26.73
N LEU A 273 -0.20 -5.02 25.96
CA LEU A 273 -0.96 -5.69 24.90
C LEU A 273 -0.50 -5.25 23.51
N THR A 274 0.04 -4.03 23.38
CA THR A 274 0.55 -3.48 22.13
C THR A 274 1.72 -2.55 22.38
N LEU A 275 2.71 -2.63 21.50
CA LEU A 275 3.83 -1.70 21.45
C LEU A 275 3.64 -0.76 20.27
N LYS A 276 3.84 0.54 20.49
CA LYS A 276 3.93 1.54 19.43
C LYS A 276 5.37 2.03 19.37
N LEU A 277 5.99 1.87 18.22
CA LEU A 277 7.32 2.37 17.93
C LEU A 277 7.16 3.63 17.08
N THR A 278 7.84 4.71 17.46
CA THR A 278 7.88 5.97 16.70
C THR A 278 9.32 6.44 16.57
N LYS A 279 9.61 7.27 15.57
CA LYS A 279 10.95 7.85 15.38
C LYS A 279 10.93 9.34 15.72
N VAL A 280 11.72 9.75 16.72
CA VAL A 280 11.86 11.15 17.13
C VAL A 280 13.35 11.51 17.07
N ASN A 281 13.69 12.52 16.26
CA ASN A 281 15.07 12.98 16.06
C ASN A 281 16.05 11.84 15.72
N GLY A 282 15.61 10.91 14.86
CA GLY A 282 16.43 9.77 14.42
C GLY A 282 16.52 8.62 15.42
N ARG A 283 15.93 8.72 16.61
CA ARG A 283 15.91 7.67 17.64
C ARG A 283 14.55 6.98 17.69
N VAL A 284 14.56 5.66 17.84
CA VAL A 284 13.33 4.88 18.05
C VAL A 284 12.88 5.04 19.50
N HIS A 285 11.63 5.44 19.67
CA HIS A 285 10.93 5.50 20.94
C HIS A 285 9.88 4.39 20.98
N ILE A 286 9.78 3.70 22.12
CA ILE A 286 8.85 2.59 22.31
C ILE A 286 7.86 3.00 23.41
N GLU A 287 6.59 3.00 23.07
CA GLU A 287 5.47 3.30 23.96
C GLU A 287 4.61 2.04 24.19
N LYS A 288 4.19 1.82 25.43
CA LYS A 288 3.18 0.82 25.80
C LYS A 288 1.80 1.42 25.60
N ILE A 289 0.97 0.77 24.81
CA ILE A 289 -0.44 1.15 24.65
C ILE A 289 -1.33 0.07 25.25
N ASP A 290 -2.22 0.49 26.14
CA ASP A 290 -3.31 -0.35 26.63
C ASP A 290 -4.57 -0.04 25.81
N ILE A 291 -4.92 -0.96 24.91
CA ILE A 291 -6.08 -0.80 24.01
C ILE A 291 -7.40 -1.10 24.74
N THR A 292 -7.40 -1.48 26.03
CA THR A 292 -8.64 -1.71 26.78
C THR A 292 -9.53 -0.47 26.94
N LYS A 293 -9.06 0.74 26.62
CA LYS A 293 -9.82 1.99 26.75
C LYS A 293 -10.27 2.64 25.44
N THR A 294 -9.98 2.08 24.28
CA THR A 294 -10.42 2.65 22.99
C THR A 294 -11.58 1.83 22.44
N TYR A 295 -12.78 2.16 22.90
CA TYR A 295 -14.02 1.80 22.18
C TYR A 295 -14.17 2.79 21.03
N ILE A 296 -14.33 2.28 19.81
CA ILE A 296 -15.07 2.97 18.74
C ILE A 296 -16.51 2.49 18.86
#